data_AF-A0A2M7U6D9-F1
#
_entry.id   AF-A0A2M7U6D9-F1
#
_cell.length_a   1.000
_cell.length_b   1.000
_cell.length_c   1.000
_cell.angle_alpha   90.00
_cell.angle_beta   90.00
_cell.angle_gamma   90.00
#
_symmetry.space_group_name_H-M   'P 1'
#
loop_
_entity.id
_entity.type
_entity.pdbx_description
1 polymer ?
#
loop_
_entity_poly.entity_id
_entity_poly.type
_entity_poly.pdbx_seq_one_letter_code
_entity_poly.pdbx_strand_id
1 'polypeptide(L)'
;MNFFEKKILTGIVFFITSFFYIYKIFFPSISFANEKPQIIFINQIRGKECCSIGTLENLKMQVEAFEKYQIPSFFALRYDTLIDQDYIDYLKQQIKSSPDIINLGLLIEVTPRLAQDSGVKYNDGDPWYEAQNVFTIGYPKEDRKKIIDHLLKTFKNKFGYYPVLTSAGMIDTESLNYLHKNYGVLAHQITREQWGTDSYTLYGGPPHYPYPGSKNWSFIPDFNEKNPLLILRQTVADPLYNYGETEKAYTSQPNDYFNAGLDFQYFKN
;
A
#
# COMPACT_ATOMS: atom_id res chain seq x y z
N MET A 1 24.80 -30.95 -49.69
CA MET A 1 24.56 -29.51 -49.93
C MET A 1 25.89 -28.83 -50.21
N ASN A 2 26.10 -28.35 -51.43
CA ASN A 2 27.36 -27.75 -51.86
C ASN A 2 27.56 -26.37 -51.18
N PHE A 3 28.79 -25.85 -51.13
CA PHE A 3 29.11 -24.59 -50.43
C PHE A 3 28.22 -23.41 -50.87
N PHE A 4 27.83 -23.39 -52.13
CA PHE A 4 26.95 -22.38 -52.72
C PHE A 4 25.51 -22.44 -52.18
N GLU A 5 24.96 -23.65 -52.05
CA GLU A 5 23.62 -23.88 -51.48
C GLU A 5 23.56 -23.51 -49.99
N LYS A 6 24.65 -23.76 -49.24
CA LYS A 6 24.78 -23.30 -47.84
C LYS A 6 24.74 -21.78 -47.72
N LYS A 7 25.46 -21.04 -48.58
CA LYS A 7 25.44 -19.57 -48.55
C LYS A 7 24.07 -18.99 -48.91
N ILE A 8 23.39 -19.57 -49.89
CA ILE A 8 22.03 -19.15 -50.28
C ILE A 8 21.06 -19.39 -49.11
N LEU A 9 21.12 -20.57 -48.49
CA LEU A 9 20.26 -20.88 -47.34
C LEU A 9 20.53 -19.93 -46.16
N THR A 10 21.79 -19.65 -45.84
CA THR A 10 22.15 -18.69 -44.78
C THR A 10 21.65 -17.28 -45.09
N GLY A 11 21.75 -16.83 -46.35
CA GLY A 11 21.24 -15.52 -46.77
C GLY A 11 19.72 -15.41 -46.66
N ILE A 12 18.99 -16.47 -47.04
CA ILE A 12 17.53 -16.53 -46.90
C ILE A 12 17.11 -16.51 -45.43
N VAL A 13 17.78 -17.30 -44.58
CA VAL A 13 17.50 -17.31 -43.13
C VAL A 13 17.75 -15.93 -42.53
N PHE A 14 18.87 -15.28 -42.86
CA PHE A 14 19.18 -13.94 -42.37
C PHE A 14 18.13 -12.92 -42.80
N PHE A 15 17.74 -12.93 -44.08
CA PHE A 15 16.70 -12.04 -44.60
C PHE A 15 15.35 -12.25 -43.91
N ILE A 16 14.92 -13.49 -43.73
CA ILE A 16 13.67 -13.82 -43.05
C ILE A 16 13.73 -13.35 -41.58
N THR A 17 14.82 -13.63 -40.86
CA THR A 17 14.97 -13.18 -39.47
C THR A 17 15.00 -11.66 -39.35
N SER A 18 15.69 -10.97 -40.25
CA SER A 18 15.75 -9.51 -40.27
C SER A 18 14.39 -8.90 -40.61
N PHE A 19 13.65 -9.51 -41.54
CA PHE A 19 12.30 -9.09 -41.89
C PHE A 19 11.34 -9.23 -40.70
N PHE A 20 11.37 -10.36 -39.98
CA PHE A 20 10.56 -10.51 -38.76
C PHE A 20 10.96 -9.54 -37.65
N TYR A 21 12.25 -9.21 -37.52
CA TYR A 21 12.73 -8.23 -36.54
C TYR A 21 12.24 -6.81 -36.89
N ILE A 22 12.40 -6.40 -38.16
CA ILE A 22 11.93 -5.11 -38.67
C ILE A 22 10.41 -5.01 -38.56
N TYR A 23 9.68 -6.07 -38.92
CA TYR A 23 8.24 -6.13 -38.79
C TYR A 23 7.79 -5.92 -37.34
N LYS A 24 8.45 -6.53 -36.35
CA LYS A 24 8.14 -6.29 -34.93
C LYS A 24 8.43 -4.87 -34.46
N ILE A 25 9.38 -4.18 -35.07
CA ILE A 25 9.70 -2.77 -34.75
C ILE A 25 8.63 -1.83 -35.32
N PHE A 26 8.19 -2.06 -36.57
CA PHE A 26 7.20 -1.20 -37.22
C PHE A 26 5.75 -1.55 -36.87
N PHE A 27 5.50 -2.76 -36.40
CA PHE A 27 4.19 -3.25 -35.97
C PHE A 27 4.28 -3.79 -34.54
N PRO A 28 4.46 -2.91 -33.53
CA PRO A 28 4.44 -3.34 -32.14
C PRO A 28 3.09 -3.98 -31.84
N SER A 29 3.12 -5.14 -31.17
CA SER A 29 1.91 -5.78 -30.66
C SER A 29 1.31 -4.85 -29.60
N ILE A 30 0.19 -4.21 -29.91
CA ILE A 30 -0.58 -3.48 -28.90
C ILE A 30 -1.31 -4.53 -28.08
N SER A 31 -0.71 -4.91 -26.94
CA SER A 31 -1.40 -5.72 -25.95
C SER A 31 -2.27 -4.81 -25.10
N PHE A 32 -3.58 -4.87 -25.31
CA PHE A 32 -4.53 -4.32 -24.36
C PHE A 32 -4.64 -5.25 -23.16
N ALA A 33 -4.67 -4.68 -21.95
CA ALA A 33 -5.03 -5.46 -20.77
C ALA A 33 -6.46 -5.97 -20.96
N ASN A 34 -6.63 -7.29 -20.93
CA ASN A 34 -7.93 -7.94 -21.13
C ASN A 34 -8.82 -7.82 -19.88
N GLU A 35 -8.21 -7.50 -18.73
CA GLU A 35 -8.88 -7.31 -17.45
C GLU A 35 -9.04 -5.82 -17.13
N LYS A 36 -10.16 -5.48 -16.50
CA LYS A 36 -10.38 -4.12 -16.02
C LYS A 36 -9.33 -3.77 -14.97
N PRO A 37 -8.79 -2.53 -14.96
CA PRO A 37 -7.88 -2.11 -13.91
C PRO A 37 -8.57 -2.24 -12.55
N GLN A 38 -7.88 -2.87 -11.61
CA GLN A 38 -8.34 -2.95 -10.22
C GLN A 38 -7.73 -1.81 -9.42
N ILE A 39 -8.58 -1.01 -8.79
CA ILE A 39 -8.18 0.08 -7.91
C ILE A 39 -8.63 -0.29 -6.51
N ILE A 40 -7.73 -0.19 -5.54
CA ILE A 40 -8.04 -0.40 -4.12
C ILE A 40 -7.89 0.94 -3.43
N PHE A 41 -8.98 1.42 -2.82
CA PHE A 41 -8.96 2.61 -1.97
C PHE A 41 -8.70 2.19 -0.53
N ILE A 42 -7.70 2.79 0.10
CA ILE A 42 -7.34 2.56 1.50
C ILE A 42 -7.32 3.93 2.20
N ASN A 43 -8.31 4.17 3.03
CA ASN A 43 -8.44 5.39 3.82
C ASN A 43 -7.77 5.16 5.18
N GLN A 44 -6.69 5.90 5.46
CA GLN A 44 -6.01 5.85 6.75
C GLN A 44 -6.74 6.75 7.75
N ILE A 45 -7.34 6.15 8.77
CA ILE A 45 -8.21 6.84 9.71
C ILE A 45 -7.47 7.04 11.03
N ARG A 46 -7.18 8.31 11.34
CA ARG A 46 -6.60 8.73 12.62
C ARG A 46 -7.71 9.22 13.56
N GLY A 47 -7.58 8.92 14.85
CA GLY A 47 -8.46 9.43 15.90
C GLY A 47 -7.97 10.76 16.47
N LYS A 48 -8.30 10.99 17.74
CA LYS A 48 -8.15 12.29 18.42
C LYS A 48 -6.89 12.40 19.28
N GLU A 49 -6.10 11.34 19.45
CA GLU A 49 -5.09 11.28 20.51
C GLU A 49 -3.98 12.34 20.36
N CYS A 50 -3.14 12.21 19.34
CA CYS A 50 -2.05 13.13 19.03
C CYS A 50 -1.73 13.03 17.54
N CYS A 51 -0.64 13.71 17.13
CA CYS A 51 0.13 13.23 16.00
C CYS A 51 -0.70 13.21 14.70
N SER A 52 -0.95 14.42 14.15
CA SER A 52 -1.89 14.68 13.05
C SER A 52 -3.29 14.08 13.32
N ILE A 53 -4.09 14.81 14.10
CA ILE A 53 -5.40 14.35 14.55
C ILE A 53 -6.42 14.27 13.40
N GLY A 54 -7.29 13.27 13.46
CA GLY A 54 -8.49 13.18 12.64
C GLY A 54 -9.76 13.53 13.44
N THR A 55 -10.91 13.45 12.77
CA THR A 55 -12.22 13.67 13.39
C THR A 55 -13.23 12.63 12.88
N LEU A 56 -14.24 12.35 13.69
CA LEU A 56 -15.34 11.47 13.29
C LEU A 56 -16.11 12.06 12.11
N GLU A 57 -16.21 13.39 12.04
CA GLU A 57 -16.86 14.09 10.94
C GLU A 57 -16.12 13.86 9.61
N ASN A 58 -14.78 13.95 9.61
CA ASN A 58 -13.99 13.66 8.41
C ASN A 58 -14.16 12.20 7.98
N LEU A 59 -14.24 11.25 8.93
CA LEU A 59 -14.55 9.85 8.60
C LEU A 59 -15.94 9.73 7.95
N LYS A 60 -16.96 10.39 8.51
CA LYS A 60 -18.32 10.37 7.94
C LYS A 60 -18.34 10.90 6.51
N MET A 61 -17.70 12.05 6.27
CA MET A 61 -17.60 12.63 4.94
C MET A 61 -16.91 11.68 3.94
N GLN A 62 -15.86 10.97 4.37
CA GLN A 62 -15.20 9.97 3.53
C GLN A 62 -16.13 8.80 3.22
N VAL A 63 -16.79 8.23 4.23
CA VAL A 63 -17.74 7.12 4.04
C VAL A 63 -18.87 7.53 3.10
N GLU A 64 -19.50 8.68 3.33
CA GLU A 64 -20.59 9.20 2.49
C GLU A 64 -20.16 9.36 1.02
N ALA A 65 -18.92 9.80 0.77
CA ALA A 65 -18.38 9.90 -0.58
C ALA A 65 -18.28 8.52 -1.26
N PHE A 66 -17.74 7.51 -0.57
CA PHE A 66 -17.62 6.16 -1.13
C PHE A 66 -18.98 5.49 -1.34
N GLU A 67 -19.93 5.70 -0.44
CA GLU A 67 -21.31 5.23 -0.60
C GLU A 67 -22.00 5.92 -1.78
N LYS A 68 -21.87 7.24 -1.90
CA LYS A 68 -22.47 8.00 -3.01
C LYS A 68 -22.01 7.49 -4.37
N TYR A 69 -20.74 7.16 -4.52
CA TYR A 69 -20.17 6.68 -5.79
C TYR A 69 -20.14 5.16 -5.92
N GLN A 70 -20.63 4.41 -4.92
CA GLN A 70 -20.65 2.94 -4.90
C GLN A 70 -19.25 2.34 -5.16
N ILE A 71 -18.23 2.90 -4.50
CA ILE A 71 -16.83 2.48 -4.65
C ILE A 71 -16.42 1.69 -3.40
N PRO A 72 -16.17 0.37 -3.53
CA PRO A 72 -15.64 -0.44 -2.43
C PRO A 72 -14.31 0.08 -1.91
N SER A 73 -14.21 0.21 -0.59
CA SER A 73 -13.08 0.86 0.07
C SER A 73 -12.73 0.24 1.39
N PHE A 74 -11.44 0.30 1.73
CA PHE A 74 -10.93 -0.02 3.05
C PHE A 74 -10.80 1.24 3.90
N PHE A 75 -11.13 1.10 5.19
CA PHE A 75 -10.91 2.09 6.24
C PHE A 75 -9.94 1.48 7.25
N ALA A 76 -8.66 1.84 7.13
CA ALA A 76 -7.58 1.36 7.99
C ALA A 76 -7.53 2.18 9.28
N LEU A 77 -7.98 1.59 10.39
CA LEU A 77 -8.18 2.31 11.65
C LEU A 77 -6.89 2.37 12.47
N ARG A 78 -6.48 3.56 12.91
CA ARG A 78 -5.44 3.71 13.94
C ARG A 78 -5.98 3.27 15.30
N TYR A 79 -5.07 2.97 16.24
CA TYR A 79 -5.45 2.48 17.56
C TYR A 79 -6.42 3.39 18.31
N ASP A 80 -6.22 4.71 18.27
CA ASP A 80 -7.09 5.66 18.94
C ASP A 80 -8.51 5.68 18.35
N THR A 81 -8.66 5.50 17.04
CA THR A 81 -9.96 5.24 16.40
C THR A 81 -10.56 3.91 16.85
N LEU A 82 -9.74 2.87 17.01
CA LEU A 82 -10.18 1.52 17.35
C LEU A 82 -10.75 1.40 18.77
N ILE A 83 -10.30 2.27 19.68
CA ILE A 83 -10.76 2.29 21.07
C ILE A 83 -11.82 3.37 21.36
N ASP A 84 -12.07 4.29 20.42
CA ASP A 84 -13.12 5.32 20.55
C ASP A 84 -14.49 4.73 20.16
N GLN A 85 -15.42 4.72 21.10
CA GLN A 85 -16.71 4.06 20.94
C GLN A 85 -17.59 4.72 19.88
N ASP A 86 -17.50 6.04 19.69
CA ASP A 86 -18.31 6.75 18.70
C ASP A 86 -17.93 6.33 17.27
N TYR A 87 -16.63 6.13 17.02
CA TYR A 87 -16.15 5.62 15.73
C TYR A 87 -16.58 4.18 15.50
N ILE A 88 -16.47 3.33 16.53
CA ILE A 88 -16.85 1.91 16.43
C ILE A 88 -18.34 1.74 16.16
N ASP A 89 -19.20 2.48 16.88
CA ASP A 89 -20.65 2.38 16.70
C ASP A 89 -21.07 2.87 15.31
N TYR A 90 -20.49 3.99 14.85
CA TYR A 90 -20.69 4.47 13.50
C TYR A 90 -20.27 3.43 12.45
N LEU A 91 -19.04 2.93 12.50
CA LEU A 91 -18.52 1.96 11.51
C LEU A 91 -19.33 0.66 11.51
N LYS A 92 -19.75 0.16 12.68
CA LYS A 92 -20.62 -1.03 12.78
C LYS A 92 -21.99 -0.79 12.13
N GLN A 93 -22.54 0.42 12.24
CA GLN A 93 -23.76 0.78 11.55
C GLN A 93 -23.53 0.79 10.03
N GLN A 94 -22.45 1.41 9.56
CA GLN A 94 -22.17 1.52 8.12
C GLN A 94 -21.86 0.18 7.46
N ILE A 95 -21.14 -0.72 8.13
CA ILE A 95 -20.94 -2.10 7.63
C ILE A 95 -22.28 -2.83 7.45
N LYS A 96 -23.26 -2.60 8.32
CA LYS A 96 -24.58 -3.23 8.18
C LYS A 96 -25.39 -2.63 7.03
N SER A 97 -25.28 -1.32 6.83
CA SER A 97 -26.00 -0.60 5.77
C SER A 97 -25.40 -0.82 4.38
N SER A 98 -24.07 -0.89 4.30
CA SER A 98 -23.29 -0.85 3.06
C SER A 98 -22.13 -1.87 3.09
N PRO A 99 -22.42 -3.19 3.27
CA PRO A 99 -21.40 -4.22 3.51
C PRO A 99 -20.42 -4.41 2.34
N ASP A 100 -20.86 -4.15 1.11
CA ASP A 100 -20.02 -4.28 -0.10
C ASP A 100 -19.11 -3.06 -0.33
N ILE A 101 -19.39 -1.95 0.37
CA ILE A 101 -18.65 -0.69 0.23
C ILE A 101 -17.64 -0.51 1.36
N ILE A 102 -18.03 -0.83 2.59
CA ILE A 102 -17.26 -0.50 3.80
C ILE A 102 -16.50 -1.72 4.30
N ASN A 103 -15.20 -1.77 3.98
CA ASN A 103 -14.29 -2.78 4.48
C ASN A 103 -13.38 -2.19 5.56
N LEU A 104 -13.11 -2.93 6.64
CA LEU A 104 -12.22 -2.47 7.70
C LEU A 104 -10.82 -3.07 7.57
N GLY A 105 -9.82 -2.21 7.72
CA GLY A 105 -8.43 -2.58 7.89
C GLY A 105 -7.86 -1.99 9.17
N LEU A 106 -6.56 -2.10 9.34
CA LEU A 106 -5.86 -1.58 10.50
C LEU A 106 -4.65 -0.75 10.09
N LEU A 107 -4.54 0.46 10.63
CA LEU A 107 -3.37 1.32 10.49
C LEU A 107 -2.42 1.06 11.67
N ILE A 108 -1.25 0.51 11.37
CA ILE A 108 -0.17 0.25 12.33
C ILE A 108 0.69 1.51 12.40
N GLU A 109 0.25 2.44 13.23
CA GLU A 109 0.96 3.67 13.58
C GLU A 109 1.01 3.75 15.11
N VAL A 110 2.22 3.78 15.66
CA VAL A 110 2.43 3.72 17.11
C VAL A 110 2.16 5.08 17.72
N THR A 111 1.16 5.13 18.60
CA THR A 111 0.83 6.29 19.42
C THR A 111 1.27 6.05 20.88
N PRO A 112 1.39 7.11 21.71
CA PRO A 112 1.69 6.95 23.14
C PRO A 112 0.75 5.95 23.83
N ARG A 113 -0.55 6.04 23.55
CA ARG A 113 -1.55 5.16 24.14
C ARG A 113 -1.45 3.73 23.63
N LEU A 114 -1.14 3.53 22.34
CA LEU A 114 -0.91 2.19 21.82
C LEU A 114 0.31 1.54 22.50
N ALA A 115 1.41 2.26 22.61
CA ALA A 115 2.62 1.76 23.26
C ALA A 115 2.34 1.40 24.73
N GLN A 116 1.68 2.31 25.47
CA GLN A 116 1.29 2.10 26.86
C GLN A 116 0.42 0.84 27.03
N ASP A 117 -0.67 0.72 26.27
CA ASP A 117 -1.62 -0.39 26.40
C ASP A 117 -1.00 -1.72 25.93
N SER A 118 0.03 -1.67 25.06
CA SER A 118 0.81 -2.83 24.64
C SER A 118 1.92 -3.22 25.63
N GLY A 119 2.12 -2.45 26.71
CA GLY A 119 3.20 -2.68 27.67
C GLY A 119 4.59 -2.42 27.09
N VAL A 120 4.70 -1.44 26.18
CA VAL A 120 5.92 -1.01 25.50
C VAL A 120 6.21 0.44 25.86
N LYS A 121 7.50 0.79 26.03
CA LYS A 121 7.90 2.18 26.23
C LYS A 121 7.74 2.94 24.90
N TYR A 122 6.95 4.00 24.89
CA TYR A 122 6.83 4.88 23.72
C TYR A 122 8.15 5.63 23.46
N ASN A 123 8.51 5.75 22.19
CA ASN A 123 9.62 6.59 21.75
C ASN A 123 9.09 8.02 21.56
N ASP A 124 9.30 8.87 22.56
CA ASP A 124 8.78 10.23 22.68
C ASP A 124 9.63 11.30 21.95
N GLY A 125 10.18 10.95 20.79
CA GLY A 125 10.99 11.85 19.99
C GLY A 125 10.19 13.01 19.36
N ASP A 126 10.90 14.12 19.11
CA ASP A 126 10.41 15.29 18.40
C ASP A 126 11.28 15.52 17.14
N PRO A 127 10.72 15.48 15.92
CA PRO A 127 9.29 15.35 15.61
C PRO A 127 8.68 13.97 15.83
N TRP A 128 7.39 13.95 16.21
CA TRP A 128 6.65 12.71 16.48
C TRP A 128 6.63 11.76 15.27
N TYR A 129 6.63 12.28 14.04
CA TYR A 129 6.45 11.50 12.82
C TYR A 129 7.68 10.70 12.40
N GLU A 130 8.83 10.88 13.07
CA GLU A 130 10.05 10.16 12.74
C GLU A 130 9.88 8.64 12.87
N ALA A 131 10.50 7.90 11.95
CA ALA A 131 10.28 6.46 11.79
C ALA A 131 10.48 5.66 13.08
N GLN A 132 11.44 6.04 13.91
CA GLN A 132 11.71 5.36 15.16
C GLN A 132 10.58 5.52 16.19
N ASN A 133 9.75 6.56 16.06
CA ASN A 133 8.66 6.86 16.99
C ASN A 133 7.35 6.16 16.58
N VAL A 134 7.00 6.24 15.29
CA VAL A 134 5.67 5.84 14.78
C VAL A 134 5.61 4.46 14.15
N PHE A 135 6.73 3.87 13.74
CA PHE A 135 6.73 2.56 13.07
C PHE A 135 7.31 1.47 13.96
N THR A 136 6.82 0.24 13.78
CA THR A 136 7.29 -0.93 14.53
C THR A 136 8.80 -1.14 14.38
N ILE A 137 9.39 -0.79 13.23
CA ILE A 137 10.83 -0.93 13.00
C ILE A 137 11.69 -0.13 14.01
N GLY A 138 11.14 0.94 14.61
CA GLY A 138 11.76 1.73 15.67
C GLY A 138 11.86 1.05 17.03
N TYR A 139 11.16 -0.08 17.21
CA TYR A 139 11.07 -0.79 18.49
C TYR A 139 11.88 -2.10 18.46
N PRO A 140 12.29 -2.63 19.62
CA PRO A 140 12.84 -3.99 19.73
C PRO A 140 11.86 -5.06 19.21
N LYS A 141 12.36 -6.18 18.69
CA LYS A 141 11.54 -7.20 18.00
C LYS A 141 10.41 -7.77 18.86
N GLU A 142 10.69 -7.97 20.14
CA GLU A 142 9.73 -8.41 21.16
C GLU A 142 8.61 -7.39 21.38
N ASP A 143 8.94 -6.10 21.34
CA ASP A 143 7.97 -5.02 21.51
C ASP A 143 7.13 -4.82 20.25
N ARG A 144 7.70 -5.02 19.06
CA ARG A 144 6.94 -5.09 17.79
C ARG A 144 5.81 -6.11 17.87
N LYS A 145 6.11 -7.29 18.39
CA LYS A 145 5.13 -8.38 18.55
C LYS A 145 4.04 -8.00 19.56
N LYS A 146 4.39 -7.38 20.69
CA LYS A 146 3.40 -6.90 21.67
C LYS A 146 2.45 -5.86 21.05
N ILE A 147 2.99 -4.88 20.34
CA ILE A 147 2.21 -3.85 19.64
C ILE A 147 1.24 -4.48 18.64
N ILE A 148 1.75 -5.36 17.76
CA ILE A 148 0.95 -6.06 16.76
C ILE A 148 -0.12 -6.92 17.43
N ASP A 149 0.25 -7.74 18.43
CA ASP A 149 -0.69 -8.60 19.13
C ASP A 149 -1.83 -7.80 19.77
N HIS A 150 -1.50 -6.69 20.43
CA HIS A 150 -2.48 -5.85 21.10
C HIS A 150 -3.44 -5.20 20.11
N LEU A 151 -2.92 -4.64 19.02
CA LEU A 151 -3.73 -4.08 17.93
C LEU A 151 -4.71 -5.11 17.34
N LEU A 152 -4.20 -6.28 16.95
CA LEU A 152 -4.98 -7.30 16.26
C LEU A 152 -6.03 -7.93 17.19
N LYS A 153 -5.69 -8.15 18.47
CA LYS A 153 -6.65 -8.62 19.49
C LYS A 153 -7.72 -7.58 19.75
N THR A 154 -7.35 -6.30 19.86
CA THR A 154 -8.32 -5.20 20.03
C THR A 154 -9.28 -5.15 18.86
N PHE A 155 -8.77 -5.26 17.63
CA PHE A 155 -9.60 -5.28 16.42
C PHE A 155 -10.59 -6.46 16.44
N LYS A 156 -10.10 -7.67 16.70
CA LYS A 156 -10.95 -8.86 16.81
C LYS A 156 -12.00 -8.73 17.90
N ASN A 157 -11.66 -8.15 19.05
CA ASN A 157 -12.63 -7.94 20.12
C ASN A 157 -13.74 -6.95 19.73
N LYS A 158 -13.43 -5.96 18.88
CA LYS A 158 -14.42 -4.98 18.41
C LYS A 158 -15.31 -5.54 17.28
N PHE A 159 -14.74 -6.29 16.34
CA PHE A 159 -15.43 -6.68 15.10
C PHE A 159 -15.69 -8.19 14.93
N GLY A 160 -15.08 -9.04 15.75
CA GLY A 160 -15.26 -10.50 15.74
C GLY A 160 -14.33 -11.26 14.79
N TYR A 161 -13.51 -10.57 13.99
CA TYR A 161 -12.59 -11.16 13.02
C TYR A 161 -11.25 -10.40 12.99
N TYR A 162 -10.20 -11.00 12.41
CA TYR A 162 -8.93 -10.29 12.15
C TYR A 162 -8.97 -9.57 10.79
N PRO A 163 -8.37 -8.38 10.65
CA PRO A 163 -8.38 -7.65 9.40
C PRO A 163 -7.55 -8.40 8.34
N VAL A 164 -8.06 -8.46 7.12
CA VAL A 164 -7.32 -9.02 5.97
C VAL A 164 -6.31 -8.03 5.39
N LEU A 165 -6.48 -6.74 5.68
CA LEU A 165 -5.66 -5.64 5.19
C LEU A 165 -5.10 -4.81 6.36
N THR A 166 -3.81 -4.54 6.30
CA THR A 166 -3.12 -3.63 7.21
C THR A 166 -2.39 -2.53 6.43
N SER A 167 -2.06 -1.43 7.10
CA SER A 167 -1.35 -0.29 6.50
C SER A 167 -0.31 0.24 7.49
N ALA A 168 0.83 0.68 6.99
CA ALA A 168 1.81 1.48 7.72
C ALA A 168 2.63 2.27 6.70
N GLY A 169 3.14 3.45 7.05
CA GLY A 169 4.08 4.15 6.17
C GLY A 169 5.30 3.27 5.88
N MET A 170 5.88 2.70 6.94
CA MET A 170 6.98 1.74 6.86
C MET A 170 6.78 0.60 7.85
N ILE A 171 7.22 -0.60 7.47
CA ILE A 171 7.20 -1.80 8.31
C ILE A 171 8.34 -2.74 7.90
N ASP A 172 8.90 -3.47 8.86
CA ASP A 172 9.96 -4.44 8.58
C ASP A 172 9.38 -5.79 8.11
N THR A 173 10.21 -6.57 7.40
CA THR A 173 9.81 -7.87 6.84
C THR A 173 9.45 -8.91 7.92
N GLU A 174 10.09 -8.87 9.10
CA GLU A 174 9.76 -9.82 10.18
C GLU A 174 8.37 -9.54 10.74
N SER A 175 8.01 -8.27 10.93
CA SER A 175 6.66 -7.84 11.32
C SER A 175 5.61 -8.23 10.28
N LEU A 176 5.89 -8.06 8.98
CA LEU A 176 5.01 -8.50 7.89
C LEU A 176 4.78 -10.02 7.90
N ASN A 177 5.85 -10.80 8.02
CA ASN A 177 5.76 -12.25 8.13
C ASN A 177 4.94 -12.66 9.36
N TYR A 178 5.10 -11.96 10.48
CA TYR A 178 4.37 -12.22 11.71
C TYR A 178 2.87 -11.93 11.56
N LEU A 179 2.49 -10.81 10.92
CA LEU A 179 1.10 -10.47 10.58
C LEU A 179 0.46 -11.55 9.72
N HIS A 180 1.12 -11.93 8.62
CA HIS A 180 0.60 -12.93 7.70
C HIS A 180 0.44 -14.29 8.37
N LYS A 181 1.50 -14.78 9.03
CA LYS A 181 1.53 -16.13 9.61
C LYS A 181 0.57 -16.33 10.78
N ASN A 182 0.46 -15.34 11.68
CA ASN A 182 -0.28 -15.52 12.94
C ASN A 182 -1.69 -14.93 12.90
N TYR A 183 -1.95 -13.98 12.01
CA TYR A 183 -3.23 -13.27 11.94
C TYR A 183 -3.94 -13.40 10.59
N GLY A 184 -3.31 -14.02 9.59
CA GLY A 184 -3.93 -14.25 8.29
C GLY A 184 -4.08 -12.98 7.44
N VAL A 185 -3.30 -11.94 7.74
CA VAL A 185 -3.29 -10.70 6.93
C VAL A 185 -2.82 -11.04 5.51
N LEU A 186 -3.63 -10.70 4.50
CA LEU A 186 -3.38 -11.03 3.10
C LEU A 186 -2.67 -9.90 2.34
N ALA A 187 -2.92 -8.64 2.74
CA ALA A 187 -2.33 -7.48 2.11
C ALA A 187 -1.82 -6.46 3.14
N HIS A 188 -0.69 -5.83 2.83
CA HIS A 188 -0.15 -4.72 3.59
C HIS A 188 0.18 -3.54 2.68
N GLN A 189 -0.32 -2.36 3.03
CA GLN A 189 0.02 -1.13 2.35
C GLN A 189 1.24 -0.47 2.98
N ILE A 190 2.26 -0.17 2.16
CA ILE A 190 3.42 0.67 2.51
C ILE A 190 3.39 1.97 1.71
N THR A 191 4.12 2.99 2.17
CA THR A 191 4.29 4.20 1.35
C THR A 191 5.08 3.91 0.07
N ARG A 192 5.00 4.84 -0.88
CA ARG A 192 5.73 4.86 -2.13
C ARG A 192 7.20 5.06 -1.80
N GLU A 193 8.02 5.01 -2.82
CA GLU A 193 9.42 5.35 -2.62
C GLU A 193 9.55 6.77 -2.07
N GLN A 194 10.29 6.92 -0.97
CA GLN A 194 10.51 8.18 -0.29
C GLN A 194 12.00 8.28 0.08
N TRP A 195 12.61 9.41 -0.25
CA TRP A 195 13.99 9.68 0.05
C TRP A 195 14.07 10.69 1.20
N GLY A 196 14.72 10.31 2.31
CA GLY A 196 14.96 11.19 3.45
C GLY A 196 13.69 11.83 4.05
N THR A 197 12.54 11.15 4.00
CA THR A 197 11.27 11.65 4.55
C THR A 197 11.06 11.03 5.94
N ASP A 198 10.60 11.83 6.91
CA ASP A 198 10.24 11.38 8.26
C ASP A 198 11.32 10.50 8.93
N SER A 199 12.60 10.88 8.75
CA SER A 199 13.81 10.18 9.21
C SER A 199 14.15 8.82 8.56
N TYR A 200 13.46 8.41 7.49
CA TYR A 200 13.76 7.17 6.77
C TYR A 200 13.96 7.35 5.25
N THR A 201 14.54 6.32 4.63
CA THR A 201 14.57 6.15 3.17
C THR A 201 13.95 4.80 2.83
N LEU A 202 12.94 4.84 1.96
CA LEU A 202 12.24 3.69 1.44
C LEU A 202 12.43 3.66 -0.07
N TYR A 203 13.30 2.78 -0.57
CA TYR A 203 13.64 2.73 -1.98
C TYR A 203 13.87 1.30 -2.46
N GLY A 204 13.42 0.98 -3.67
CA GLY A 204 13.45 -0.35 -4.29
C GLY A 204 12.10 -1.08 -4.25
N GLY A 205 12.01 -2.18 -5.00
CA GLY A 205 10.79 -2.99 -5.17
C GLY A 205 9.81 -2.43 -6.21
N PRO A 206 8.77 -3.18 -6.62
CA PRO A 206 7.81 -2.69 -7.61
C PRO A 206 7.06 -1.44 -7.12
N PRO A 207 7.07 -0.34 -7.90
CA PRO A 207 6.48 0.93 -7.48
C PRO A 207 4.97 1.07 -7.77
N HIS A 208 4.44 0.40 -8.81
CA HIS A 208 3.10 0.70 -9.32
C HIS A 208 2.04 -0.40 -9.14
N TYR A 209 2.44 -1.63 -8.79
CA TYR A 209 1.52 -2.78 -8.77
C TYR A 209 1.64 -3.55 -7.46
N PRO A 210 0.54 -4.16 -6.98
CA PRO A 210 0.59 -5.17 -5.94
C PRO A 210 1.59 -6.28 -6.30
N TYR A 211 2.36 -6.75 -5.33
CA TYR A 211 3.31 -7.84 -5.57
C TYR A 211 3.42 -8.78 -4.37
N PRO A 212 3.70 -10.08 -4.59
CA PRO A 212 3.94 -11.01 -3.50
C PRO A 212 5.30 -10.71 -2.85
N GLY A 213 5.30 -10.22 -1.62
CA GLY A 213 6.55 -9.87 -0.92
C GLY A 213 7.30 -11.11 -0.46
N SER A 214 8.61 -11.17 -0.73
CA SER A 214 9.46 -12.25 -0.21
C SER A 214 9.52 -12.24 1.32
N LYS A 215 9.54 -13.43 1.92
CA LYS A 215 9.71 -13.61 3.37
C LYS A 215 11.09 -13.17 3.88
N ASN A 216 12.10 -13.08 3.01
CA ASN A 216 13.44 -12.65 3.37
C ASN A 216 13.60 -11.13 3.29
N TRP A 217 12.97 -10.52 2.29
CA TRP A 217 12.92 -9.07 2.12
C TRP A 217 11.68 -8.70 1.33
N SER A 218 10.74 -8.03 1.99
CA SER A 218 9.42 -7.72 1.42
C SER A 218 9.44 -6.86 0.17
N PHE A 219 10.57 -6.25 -0.20
CA PHE A 219 10.70 -5.43 -1.42
C PHE A 219 11.08 -6.26 -2.65
N ILE A 220 11.54 -7.49 -2.45
CA ILE A 220 11.82 -8.43 -3.53
C ILE A 220 10.56 -9.24 -3.77
N PRO A 221 10.00 -9.21 -5.00
CA PRO A 221 8.87 -10.07 -5.35
C PRO A 221 9.25 -11.55 -5.31
N ASP A 222 8.37 -12.39 -4.75
CA ASP A 222 8.48 -13.84 -4.76
C ASP A 222 7.21 -14.47 -5.34
N PHE A 223 7.19 -14.64 -6.66
CA PHE A 223 6.06 -15.24 -7.38
C PHE A 223 5.97 -16.77 -7.22
N ASN A 224 6.95 -17.41 -6.58
CA ASN A 224 6.91 -18.85 -6.32
C ASN A 224 6.24 -19.18 -4.99
N GLU A 225 6.06 -18.19 -4.11
CA GLU A 225 5.33 -18.35 -2.86
C GLU A 225 3.84 -18.60 -3.14
N LYS A 226 3.30 -19.70 -2.59
CA LYS A 226 1.93 -20.15 -2.88
C LYS A 226 0.88 -19.37 -2.08
N ASN A 227 1.25 -18.88 -0.90
CA ASN A 227 0.39 -18.05 -0.07
C ASN A 227 1.19 -16.80 0.37
N PRO A 228 1.41 -15.84 -0.55
CA PRO A 228 2.19 -14.66 -0.25
C PRO A 228 1.34 -13.62 0.48
N LEU A 229 1.99 -12.82 1.31
CA LEU A 229 1.46 -11.51 1.68
C LEU A 229 1.68 -10.54 0.51
N LEU A 230 0.63 -9.86 0.08
CA LEU A 230 0.71 -8.86 -0.97
C LEU A 230 1.14 -7.52 -0.39
N ILE A 231 2.13 -6.90 -1.03
CA ILE A 231 2.54 -5.53 -0.73
C ILE A 231 1.82 -4.59 -1.69
N LEU A 232 1.19 -3.56 -1.14
CA LEU A 232 0.49 -2.51 -1.87
C LEU A 232 1.25 -1.18 -1.68
N ARG A 233 1.49 -0.43 -2.75
CA ARG A 233 2.18 0.86 -2.71
C ARG A 233 1.16 2.01 -2.68
N GLN A 234 1.27 2.88 -1.69
CA GLN A 234 0.60 4.19 -1.65
C GLN A 234 1.58 5.26 -2.12
N THR A 235 1.38 6.07 -3.14
CA THR A 235 0.31 6.24 -4.10
C THR A 235 0.82 5.86 -5.49
N VAL A 236 -0.08 5.63 -6.45
CA VAL A 236 0.33 5.35 -7.84
C VAL A 236 1.07 6.57 -8.38
N ALA A 237 2.34 6.41 -8.71
CA ALA A 237 3.16 7.48 -9.28
C ALA A 237 3.01 7.53 -10.81
N ASP A 238 3.06 8.73 -11.39
CA ASP A 238 3.24 8.91 -12.82
C ASP A 238 4.68 8.51 -13.22
N PRO A 239 4.86 7.51 -14.10
CA PRO A 239 6.19 7.00 -14.40
C PRO A 239 7.08 8.01 -15.18
N LEU A 240 6.50 9.02 -15.82
CA LEU A 240 7.23 10.03 -16.57
C LEU A 240 7.58 11.24 -15.72
N TYR A 241 6.60 11.75 -14.97
CA TYR A 241 6.76 13.01 -14.23
C TYR A 241 7.22 12.83 -12.78
N ASN A 242 7.09 11.64 -12.19
CA ASN A 242 7.53 11.42 -10.81
C ASN A 242 9.04 11.14 -10.69
N TYR A 243 9.71 10.73 -11.78
CA TYR A 243 11.14 10.42 -11.73
C TYR A 243 12.00 11.68 -11.53
N GLY A 244 12.74 11.74 -10.43
CA GLY A 244 13.61 12.88 -10.09
C GLY A 244 12.85 14.07 -9.47
N GLU A 245 11.55 13.92 -9.20
CA GLU A 245 10.70 14.97 -8.64
C GLU A 245 10.97 15.16 -7.14
N THR A 246 11.11 16.41 -6.68
CA THR A 246 11.46 16.74 -5.29
C THR A 246 10.29 17.32 -4.48
N GLU A 247 9.22 17.77 -5.14
CA GLU A 247 8.08 18.45 -4.49
C GLU A 247 6.91 17.51 -4.15
N LYS A 248 7.14 16.19 -4.22
CA LYS A 248 6.13 15.15 -3.94
C LYS A 248 4.91 15.24 -4.87
N ALA A 249 5.07 15.71 -6.12
CA ALA A 249 3.99 15.83 -7.09
C ALA A 249 3.82 14.57 -7.98
N TYR A 250 2.79 14.58 -8.83
CA TYR A 250 2.52 13.54 -9.86
C TYR A 250 2.28 12.13 -9.28
N THR A 251 1.48 12.05 -8.23
CA THR A 251 1.05 10.78 -7.64
C THR A 251 -0.45 10.80 -7.44
N SER A 252 -1.11 9.65 -7.36
CA SER A 252 -2.56 9.55 -7.10
C SER A 252 -3.03 10.10 -5.74
N GLN A 253 -2.18 10.80 -4.98
CA GLN A 253 -2.54 11.45 -3.72
C GLN A 253 -3.19 12.82 -4.01
N PRO A 254 -4.44 13.07 -3.56
CA PRO A 254 -5.14 14.31 -3.90
C PRO A 254 -4.44 15.61 -3.49
N ASN A 255 -3.74 15.60 -2.35
CA ASN A 255 -2.98 16.77 -1.88
C ASN A 255 -1.77 17.08 -2.77
N ASP A 256 -1.17 16.07 -3.42
CA ASP A 256 -0.01 16.27 -4.28
C ASP A 256 -0.42 17.06 -5.53
N TYR A 257 -1.60 16.76 -6.11
CA TYR A 257 -2.17 17.54 -7.22
C TYR A 257 -2.52 18.96 -6.81
N PHE A 258 -3.20 19.11 -5.67
CA PHE A 258 -3.58 20.43 -5.17
C PHE A 258 -2.35 21.31 -4.95
N ASN A 259 -1.29 20.76 -4.34
CA ASN A 259 -0.03 21.47 -4.12
C ASN A 259 0.67 21.84 -5.44
N ALA A 260 0.57 20.99 -6.46
CA ALA A 260 1.12 21.24 -7.79
C ALA A 260 0.24 22.15 -8.69
N GLY A 261 -0.91 22.63 -8.19
CA GLY A 261 -1.86 23.42 -8.98
C GLY A 261 -2.53 22.64 -10.11
N LEU A 262 -2.55 21.31 -10.01
CA LEU A 262 -3.17 20.41 -10.98
C LEU A 262 -4.61 20.07 -10.56
N ASP A 263 -5.46 19.77 -11.54
CA ASP A 263 -6.85 19.39 -11.33
C ASP A 263 -7.22 18.09 -12.07
N PHE A 264 -8.51 17.75 -12.12
CA PHE A 264 -8.99 16.56 -12.82
C PHE A 264 -8.66 16.50 -14.31
N GLN A 265 -8.26 17.61 -14.96
CA GLN A 265 -7.85 17.60 -16.36
C GLN A 265 -6.56 16.81 -16.57
N TYR A 266 -5.68 16.75 -15.56
CA TYR A 266 -4.45 15.97 -15.63
C TYR A 266 -4.72 14.49 -15.95
N PHE A 267 -5.80 13.92 -15.40
CA PHE A 267 -6.14 12.51 -15.56
C PHE A 267 -6.95 12.16 -16.82
N LYS A 268 -7.29 13.17 -17.65
CA LYS A 268 -8.11 12.96 -18.86
C LYS A 268 -7.30 12.73 -20.13
N ASN A 269 -5.98 12.91 -20.06
CA ASN A 269 -5.04 12.74 -21.16
C ASN A 269 -4.22 11.48 -20.99
#